data_AF-A0AAV5F6G6-F1
#
_entry.id   AF-A0AAV5F6G6-F1
#
_cell.length_a   1.000
_cell.length_b   1.000
_cell.length_c   1.000
_cell.angle_alpha   90.00
_cell.angle_beta   90.00
_cell.angle_gamma   90.00
#
_symmetry.space_group_name_H-M   'P 1'
#
loop_
_entity.id
_entity.type
_entity.pdbx_description
1 polymer ?
#
loop_
_entity_poly.entity_id
_entity_poly.type
_entity_poly.pdbx_seq_one_letter_code
_entity_poly.pdbx_strand_id
1 'polypeptide(L)'
;MSPAADAAPDDRIRTYDDFVRVHAYLLAAAGIPPSLHERLYRKLADEVFDGGEVFAVEPCEEGRQRRLVLAADAPLRRESDVFLVDHAWSFRLSDALKQLREVPGLAERMAALMCVDRGVEHEESDEQDQEKNGSLEHVLQVLEKERARIQETGGDSAAWLELEELGIDDDMLAALDLSAKFPNLVALNLWGNKLHDPDKTMQELRKCRRLKALWLNENPVLGKSIDKAVLDGLPELEIYNSHFTKKAGVWALGFCADIVGADNPCSSVESTLLESIVTIDLSDRCIRNLPKVSYIFD
;
A
#
# COMPACT_ATOMS: atom_id res chain seq x y z
N MET A 1 -36.99 -46.13 -21.90
CA MET A 1 -37.65 -44.92 -21.39
C MET A 1 -36.94 -44.52 -20.11
N SER A 2 -36.07 -43.54 -20.21
CA SER A 2 -35.46 -42.82 -19.09
C SER A 2 -35.52 -41.34 -19.46
N PRO A 3 -36.04 -40.45 -18.60
CA PRO A 3 -36.14 -39.04 -18.91
C PRO A 3 -34.74 -38.42 -18.84
N ALA A 4 -34.45 -37.60 -19.84
CA ALA A 4 -33.25 -36.78 -19.88
C ALA A 4 -33.25 -35.82 -18.68
N ALA A 5 -32.08 -35.71 -18.05
CA ALA A 5 -31.82 -34.77 -16.99
C ALA A 5 -32.02 -33.33 -17.48
N ASP A 6 -32.79 -32.58 -16.69
CA ASP A 6 -33.06 -31.16 -16.85
C ASP A 6 -31.76 -30.35 -17.01
N ALA A 7 -31.75 -29.47 -18.02
CA ALA A 7 -30.73 -28.46 -18.22
C ALA A 7 -30.82 -27.41 -17.10
N ALA A 8 -29.67 -27.03 -16.54
CA ALA A 8 -29.53 -25.91 -15.61
C ALA A 8 -30.04 -24.59 -16.24
N PRO A 9 -30.60 -23.65 -15.45
CA PRO A 9 -31.04 -22.36 -15.96
C PRO A 9 -29.82 -21.53 -16.40
N ASP A 10 -29.90 -21.00 -17.62
CA ASP A 10 -28.92 -20.10 -18.21
C ASP A 10 -28.90 -18.78 -17.41
N ASP A 11 -27.88 -18.57 -16.58
CA ASP A 11 -27.73 -17.48 -15.61
C ASP A 11 -27.38 -16.12 -16.26
N ARG A 12 -27.74 -15.94 -17.54
CA ARG A 12 -27.44 -14.72 -18.30
C ARG A 12 -28.47 -13.65 -18.02
N ILE A 13 -27.99 -12.51 -17.55
CA ILE A 13 -28.78 -11.29 -17.35
C ILE A 13 -29.23 -10.79 -18.73
N ARG A 14 -30.52 -10.89 -19.03
CA ARG A 14 -31.09 -10.53 -20.34
C ARG A 14 -32.02 -9.34 -20.30
N THR A 15 -32.47 -8.97 -19.11
CA THR A 15 -33.40 -7.85 -18.91
C THR A 15 -32.89 -6.92 -17.82
N TYR A 16 -33.42 -5.69 -17.83
CA TYR A 16 -33.16 -4.72 -16.77
C TYR A 16 -33.61 -5.24 -15.39
N ASP A 17 -34.74 -5.93 -15.31
CA ASP A 17 -35.24 -6.48 -14.03
C ASP A 17 -34.32 -7.57 -13.48
N ASP A 18 -33.73 -8.40 -14.35
CA ASP A 18 -32.71 -9.37 -13.94
C ASP A 18 -31.44 -8.66 -13.46
N PHE A 19 -31.03 -7.59 -14.14
CA PHE A 19 -29.85 -6.81 -13.78
C PHE A 19 -29.99 -6.21 -12.38
N VAL A 20 -31.11 -5.52 -12.10
CA VAL A 20 -31.37 -4.92 -10.79
C VAL A 20 -31.47 -5.98 -9.71
N ARG A 21 -32.14 -7.11 -9.99
CA ARG A 21 -32.30 -8.21 -9.01
C ARG A 21 -30.95 -8.83 -8.64
N VAL A 22 -30.10 -9.12 -9.63
CA VAL A 22 -28.80 -9.79 -9.41
C VAL A 22 -27.80 -8.83 -8.75
N HIS A 23 -27.79 -7.55 -9.16
CA HIS A 23 -26.80 -6.58 -8.70
C HIS A 23 -27.30 -5.63 -7.59
N ALA A 24 -28.48 -5.87 -7.00
CA ALA A 24 -29.11 -4.97 -6.03
C ALA A 24 -28.15 -4.53 -4.92
N TYR A 25 -27.38 -5.47 -4.36
CA TYR A 25 -26.40 -5.18 -3.30
C TYR A 25 -25.25 -4.30 -3.79
N LEU A 26 -24.72 -4.58 -4.98
CA LEU A 26 -23.62 -3.83 -5.59
C LEU A 26 -24.04 -2.40 -5.96
N LEU A 27 -25.24 -2.23 -6.53
CA LEU A 27 -25.82 -0.93 -6.86
C LEU A 27 -26.01 -0.07 -5.62
N ALA A 28 -26.48 -0.67 -4.52
CA ALA A 28 -26.64 0.00 -3.23
C ALA A 28 -25.28 0.37 -2.60
N ALA A 29 -24.32 -0.56 -2.59
CA ALA A 29 -22.98 -0.34 -2.05
C ALA A 29 -22.19 0.72 -2.83
N ALA A 30 -22.37 0.79 -4.16
CA ALA A 30 -21.76 1.80 -5.02
C ALA A 30 -22.46 3.18 -4.93
N GLY A 31 -23.57 3.29 -4.20
CA GLY A 31 -24.30 4.56 -4.03
C GLY A 31 -24.96 5.09 -5.31
N ILE A 32 -25.22 4.23 -6.30
CA ILE A 32 -25.78 4.63 -7.59
C ILE A 32 -27.29 4.90 -7.43
N PRO A 33 -27.79 6.11 -7.74
CA PRO A 33 -29.21 6.44 -7.67
C PRO A 33 -30.06 5.49 -8.52
N PRO A 34 -31.24 5.04 -8.03
CA PRO A 34 -32.14 4.17 -8.79
C PRO A 34 -32.57 4.74 -10.15
N SER A 35 -32.63 6.06 -10.28
CA SER A 35 -32.93 6.76 -11.54
C SER A 35 -31.89 6.51 -12.64
N LEU A 36 -30.67 6.12 -12.28
CA LEU A 36 -29.56 5.88 -13.21
C LEU A 36 -29.34 4.39 -13.53
N HIS A 37 -30.02 3.46 -12.83
CA HIS A 37 -29.81 2.02 -12.99
C HIS A 37 -30.11 1.55 -14.41
N GLU A 38 -31.19 2.04 -15.01
CA GLU A 38 -31.57 1.64 -16.38
C GLU A 38 -30.57 2.13 -17.42
N ARG A 39 -30.02 3.34 -17.21
CA ARG A 39 -28.98 3.89 -18.08
C ARG A 39 -27.67 3.13 -17.92
N LEU A 40 -27.27 2.80 -16.69
CA LEU A 40 -26.12 1.97 -16.40
C LEU A 40 -26.24 0.60 -17.08
N TYR A 41 -27.41 -0.05 -16.96
CA TYR A 41 -27.67 -1.33 -17.60
C TYR A 41 -27.49 -1.26 -19.12
N ARG A 42 -28.05 -0.23 -19.78
CA ARG A 42 -27.86 -0.04 -21.22
C ARG A 42 -26.40 0.16 -21.59
N LYS A 43 -25.67 1.03 -20.90
CA LYS A 43 -24.26 1.27 -21.18
C LYS A 43 -23.40 0.01 -20.98
N LEU A 44 -23.70 -0.81 -19.96
CA LEU A 44 -23.00 -2.09 -19.75
C LEU A 44 -23.37 -3.14 -20.80
N ALA A 45 -24.64 -3.23 -21.19
CA ALA A 45 -25.11 -4.20 -22.20
C ALA A 45 -24.56 -3.88 -23.60
N ASP A 46 -24.42 -2.59 -23.91
CA ASP A 46 -23.94 -2.08 -25.19
C ASP A 46 -22.42 -1.77 -25.19
N GLU A 47 -21.71 -2.05 -24.08
CA GLU A 47 -20.28 -1.77 -23.89
C GLU A 47 -19.88 -0.30 -24.22
N VAL A 48 -20.71 0.65 -23.76
CA VAL A 48 -20.52 2.09 -23.98
C VAL A 48 -19.66 2.69 -22.88
N PHE A 49 -18.38 2.94 -23.17
CA PHE A 49 -17.40 3.56 -22.27
C PHE A 49 -17.16 5.03 -22.60
N ASP A 50 -18.02 5.90 -22.06
CA ASP A 50 -18.12 7.31 -22.42
C ASP A 50 -17.47 8.28 -21.42
N GLY A 51 -16.80 7.77 -20.38
CA GLY A 51 -16.16 8.62 -19.36
C GLY A 51 -15.11 9.57 -19.94
N GLY A 52 -14.38 9.15 -20.98
CA GLY A 52 -13.36 9.99 -21.64
C GLY A 52 -13.93 11.14 -22.48
N GLU A 53 -15.24 11.13 -22.79
CA GLU A 53 -15.88 12.24 -23.52
C GLU A 53 -16.19 13.42 -22.58
N VAL A 54 -16.32 13.14 -21.28
CA VAL A 54 -16.75 14.11 -20.27
C VAL A 54 -15.62 14.47 -19.31
N PHE A 55 -14.72 13.55 -19.01
CA PHE A 55 -13.62 13.75 -18.09
C PHE A 55 -12.28 13.58 -18.79
N ALA A 56 -11.33 14.45 -18.44
CA ALA A 56 -9.95 14.32 -18.87
C ALA A 56 -9.03 14.28 -17.65
N VAL A 57 -7.88 13.66 -17.82
CA VAL A 57 -6.81 13.64 -16.81
C VAL A 57 -5.71 14.57 -17.30
N GLU A 58 -5.46 15.65 -16.57
CA GLU A 58 -4.39 16.60 -16.89
C GLU A 58 -3.24 16.50 -15.87
N PRO A 59 -1.99 16.65 -16.33
CA PRO A 59 -0.86 16.80 -15.43
C PRO A 59 -0.95 18.15 -14.71
N CYS A 60 -0.66 18.14 -13.41
CA CYS A 60 -0.51 19.33 -12.58
C CYS A 60 0.80 19.23 -11.78
N GLU A 61 1.19 20.32 -11.11
CA GLU A 61 2.41 20.37 -10.30
C GLU A 61 3.66 19.89 -11.06
N GLU A 62 3.91 20.50 -12.22
CA GLU A 62 5.05 20.16 -13.10
C GLU A 62 5.09 18.69 -13.57
N GLY A 63 3.94 17.99 -13.53
CA GLY A 63 3.81 16.61 -13.99
C GLY A 63 3.89 15.56 -12.88
N ARG A 64 4.16 15.97 -11.64
CA ARG A 64 4.25 15.08 -10.47
C ARG A 64 2.90 14.56 -10.00
N GLN A 65 1.82 15.25 -10.37
CA GLN A 65 0.47 14.86 -10.01
C GLN A 65 -0.44 14.90 -11.24
N ARG A 66 -1.50 14.09 -11.22
CA ARG A 66 -2.59 14.16 -12.19
C ARG A 66 -3.88 14.53 -11.48
N ARG A 67 -4.66 15.40 -12.11
CA ARG A 67 -6.00 15.72 -11.64
C ARG A 67 -7.04 15.39 -12.68
N LEU A 68 -8.19 14.90 -12.22
CA LEU A 68 -9.36 14.69 -13.04
C LEU A 68 -10.07 16.03 -13.23
N VAL A 69 -10.31 16.43 -14.47
CA VAL A 69 -11.04 17.65 -14.83
C VAL A 69 -12.27 17.32 -15.65
N LEU A 70 -13.27 18.18 -15.55
CA LEU A 70 -14.43 18.16 -16.43
C LEU A 70 -14.00 18.75 -17.78
N ALA A 71 -14.00 17.92 -18.82
CA ALA A 71 -13.68 18.31 -20.19
C ALA A 71 -14.92 18.68 -21.02
N ALA A 72 -16.12 18.46 -20.48
CA ALA A 72 -17.37 18.80 -21.16
C ALA A 72 -17.62 20.32 -21.22
N ASP A 73 -18.14 20.80 -22.35
CA ASP A 73 -18.51 22.22 -22.57
C ASP A 73 -19.66 22.70 -21.66
N ALA A 74 -20.41 21.77 -21.06
CA ALA A 74 -21.57 22.06 -20.24
C ALA A 74 -21.40 21.56 -18.80
N PRO A 75 -21.90 22.30 -17.80
CA PRO A 75 -21.85 21.88 -16.41
C PRO A 75 -22.73 20.64 -16.17
N LEU A 76 -22.17 19.66 -15.46
CA LEU A 76 -22.92 18.47 -15.04
C LEU A 76 -23.87 18.81 -13.90
N ARG A 77 -25.12 18.36 -14.00
CA ARG A 77 -26.09 18.45 -12.91
C ARG A 77 -25.95 17.24 -12.00
N ARG A 78 -26.35 17.41 -10.73
CA ARG A 78 -26.41 16.32 -9.76
C ARG A 78 -27.24 15.16 -10.30
N GLU A 79 -26.70 13.94 -10.20
CA GLU A 79 -27.38 12.68 -10.57
C GLU A 79 -27.93 12.68 -12.01
N SER A 80 -27.29 13.43 -12.92
CA SER A 80 -27.76 13.57 -14.30
C SER A 80 -27.33 12.44 -15.23
N ASP A 81 -26.23 11.75 -14.90
CA ASP A 81 -25.70 10.67 -15.71
C ASP A 81 -24.81 9.70 -14.91
N VAL A 82 -24.47 8.58 -15.53
CA VAL A 82 -23.50 7.58 -15.06
C VAL A 82 -22.51 7.32 -16.20
N PHE A 83 -21.22 7.52 -15.97
CA PHE A 83 -20.20 7.41 -17.02
C PHE A 83 -19.37 6.15 -16.80
N LEU A 84 -19.14 5.39 -17.87
CA LEU A 84 -18.34 4.18 -17.80
C LEU A 84 -16.93 4.44 -18.30
N VAL A 85 -15.95 3.91 -17.57
CA VAL A 85 -14.55 3.86 -17.99
C VAL A 85 -14.13 2.40 -18.05
N ASP A 86 -13.30 2.08 -19.03
CA ASP A 86 -12.69 0.76 -19.08
C ASP A 86 -11.57 0.66 -18.03
N HIS A 87 -11.29 -0.55 -17.57
CA HIS A 87 -10.20 -0.79 -16.64
C HIS A 87 -8.88 -0.66 -17.39
N ALA A 88 -8.12 0.40 -17.11
CA ALA A 88 -6.78 0.61 -17.70
C ALA A 88 -5.86 -0.62 -17.52
N TRP A 89 -6.06 -1.37 -16.42
CA TRP A 89 -5.45 -2.68 -16.20
C TRP A 89 -6.26 -3.46 -15.18
N SER A 90 -6.73 -4.65 -15.59
CA SER A 90 -7.41 -5.59 -14.72
C SER A 90 -6.42 -6.65 -14.24
N PHE A 91 -6.14 -6.70 -12.94
CA PHE A 91 -5.24 -7.67 -12.35
C PHE A 91 -5.72 -8.13 -10.97
N ARG A 92 -5.34 -9.35 -10.60
CA ARG A 92 -5.31 -9.73 -9.18
C ARG A 92 -4.02 -9.21 -8.59
N LEU A 93 -4.05 -8.72 -7.35
CA LEU A 93 -2.86 -8.15 -6.71
C LEU A 93 -1.65 -9.09 -6.76
N SER A 94 -1.87 -10.40 -6.59
CA SER A 94 -0.83 -11.43 -6.71
C SER A 94 -0.16 -11.52 -8.09
N ASP A 95 -0.89 -11.16 -9.15
CA ASP A 95 -0.47 -11.29 -10.53
C ASP A 95 0.06 -9.95 -11.09
N ALA A 96 -0.13 -8.85 -10.35
CA ALA A 96 0.23 -7.50 -10.76
C ALA A 96 1.71 -7.40 -11.17
N LEU A 97 2.60 -7.80 -10.26
CA LEU A 97 4.04 -7.75 -10.44
C LEU A 97 4.50 -8.63 -11.60
N LYS A 98 3.92 -9.84 -11.70
CA LYS A 98 4.22 -10.77 -12.78
C LYS A 98 3.82 -10.18 -14.14
N GLN A 99 2.63 -9.59 -14.24
CA GLN A 99 2.14 -8.97 -15.47
C GLN A 99 2.95 -7.74 -15.86
N LEU A 100 3.38 -6.91 -14.91
CA LEU A 100 4.27 -5.77 -15.20
C LEU A 100 5.61 -6.21 -15.80
N ARG A 101 6.13 -7.36 -15.37
CA ARG A 101 7.39 -7.94 -15.89
C ARG A 101 7.22 -8.63 -17.23
N GLU A 102 6.11 -9.35 -17.42
CA GLU A 102 5.91 -10.23 -18.58
C GLU A 102 5.20 -9.54 -19.76
N VAL A 103 4.37 -8.52 -19.51
CA VAL A 103 3.63 -7.81 -20.56
C VAL A 103 4.46 -6.62 -21.07
N PRO A 104 4.99 -6.68 -22.31
CA PRO A 104 5.86 -5.63 -22.83
C PRO A 104 5.15 -4.27 -22.86
N GLY A 105 5.84 -3.23 -22.39
CA GLY A 105 5.31 -1.86 -22.42
C GLY A 105 4.29 -1.55 -21.31
N LEU A 106 3.86 -2.54 -20.51
CA LEU A 106 2.84 -2.31 -19.48
C LEU A 106 3.41 -1.48 -18.33
N ALA A 107 4.62 -1.80 -17.87
CA ALA A 107 5.30 -1.05 -16.82
C ALA A 107 5.53 0.41 -17.21
N GLU A 108 5.95 0.67 -18.45
CA GLU A 108 6.14 2.03 -18.97
C GLU A 108 4.83 2.81 -19.02
N ARG A 109 3.76 2.17 -19.49
CA ARG A 109 2.43 2.81 -19.51
C ARG A 109 1.91 3.09 -18.10
N MET A 110 2.14 2.17 -17.15
CA MET A 110 1.74 2.36 -15.75
C MET A 110 2.55 3.43 -15.06
N ALA A 111 3.87 3.45 -15.24
CA ALA A 111 4.74 4.49 -14.70
C ALA A 111 4.32 5.88 -15.22
N ALA A 112 4.09 6.00 -16.53
CA ALA A 112 3.61 7.24 -17.14
C ALA A 112 2.24 7.65 -16.59
N LEU A 113 1.30 6.71 -16.47
CA LEU A 113 -0.03 6.97 -15.93
C LEU A 113 0.00 7.39 -14.45
N MET A 114 0.89 6.79 -13.66
CA MET A 114 1.01 7.02 -12.22
C MET A 114 1.99 8.15 -11.86
N CYS A 115 2.54 8.86 -12.85
CA CYS A 115 3.53 9.91 -12.65
C CYS A 115 4.74 9.46 -11.84
N VAL A 116 5.14 8.20 -12.02
CA VAL A 116 6.43 7.72 -11.54
C VAL A 116 7.47 8.26 -12.52
N ASP A 117 7.98 9.44 -12.21
CA ASP A 117 9.04 10.07 -12.99
C ASP A 117 10.23 9.12 -13.09
N ARG A 118 10.56 8.65 -14.31
CA ARG A 118 11.93 8.21 -14.63
C ARG A 118 12.92 9.40 -14.70
N GLY A 119 12.46 10.61 -14.36
CA GLY A 119 13.17 11.88 -14.42
C GLY A 119 13.81 12.33 -13.11
N VAL A 120 13.82 11.49 -12.07
CA VAL A 120 15.01 11.48 -11.22
C VAL A 120 16.00 10.63 -11.99
N GLU A 121 17.01 11.28 -12.55
CA GLU A 121 18.30 10.65 -12.78
C GLU A 121 18.77 10.06 -11.43
N HIS A 122 18.25 8.89 -11.05
CA HIS A 122 19.21 7.84 -10.79
C HIS A 122 19.85 7.64 -12.14
N GLU A 123 21.14 7.93 -12.23
CA GLU A 123 22.00 7.48 -13.32
C GLU A 123 21.90 5.94 -13.39
N GLU A 124 20.77 5.42 -13.88
CA GLU A 124 20.68 4.08 -14.43
C GLU A 124 21.33 4.20 -15.80
N SER A 125 22.66 4.12 -15.77
CA SER A 125 23.41 3.78 -16.96
C SER A 125 22.91 2.43 -17.43
N ASP A 126 22.11 2.46 -18.49
CA ASP A 126 21.63 1.29 -19.18
C ASP A 126 22.80 0.33 -19.51
N GLU A 127 22.47 -0.96 -19.39
CA GLU A 127 23.14 -2.14 -19.99
C GLU A 127 24.10 -3.01 -19.15
N GLN A 128 24.32 -2.82 -17.83
CA GLN A 128 25.08 -3.81 -17.02
C GLN A 128 24.54 -4.22 -15.63
N ASP A 129 23.44 -3.66 -15.12
CA ASP A 129 23.10 -3.80 -13.68
C ASP A 129 22.08 -4.89 -13.29
N GLN A 130 21.86 -5.92 -14.12
CA GLN A 130 21.11 -7.10 -13.65
C GLN A 130 21.87 -7.93 -12.59
N GLU A 131 23.17 -7.67 -12.36
CA GLU A 131 23.94 -8.33 -11.29
C GLU A 131 24.11 -7.49 -10.01
N LYS A 132 23.75 -6.20 -9.99
CA LYS A 132 24.00 -5.32 -8.82
C LYS A 132 22.78 -4.98 -7.98
N ASN A 133 21.57 -5.39 -8.37
CA ASN A 133 20.32 -5.08 -7.65
C ASN A 133 20.15 -5.92 -6.36
N GLY A 134 21.18 -5.87 -5.53
CA GLY A 134 21.45 -6.75 -4.39
C GLY A 134 22.91 -6.69 -3.92
N SER A 135 23.76 -5.86 -4.53
CA SER A 135 25.12 -5.63 -4.03
C SER A 135 25.05 -4.79 -2.75
N LEU A 136 25.87 -5.14 -1.76
CA LEU A 136 25.96 -4.43 -0.49
C LEU A 136 26.23 -2.92 -0.69
N GLU A 137 26.99 -2.55 -1.72
CA GLU A 137 27.26 -1.16 -2.08
C GLU A 137 25.99 -0.37 -2.42
N HIS A 138 25.04 -0.98 -3.14
CA HIS A 138 23.78 -0.33 -3.50
C HIS A 138 22.94 -0.06 -2.24
N VAL A 139 22.85 -1.04 -1.35
CA VAL A 139 22.14 -0.88 -0.06
C VAL A 139 22.81 0.20 0.80
N LEU A 140 24.14 0.24 0.84
CA LEU A 140 24.88 1.28 1.55
C LEU A 140 24.63 2.67 0.96
N GLN A 141 24.51 2.80 -0.36
CA GLN A 141 24.20 4.07 -1.02
C GLN A 141 22.79 4.57 -0.64
N VAL A 142 21.80 3.67 -0.57
CA VAL A 142 20.44 3.99 -0.08
C VAL A 142 20.49 4.50 1.36
N LEU A 143 21.25 3.81 2.23
CA LEU A 143 21.42 4.25 3.62
C LEU A 143 22.14 5.60 3.74
N GLU A 144 23.13 5.87 2.90
CA GLU A 144 23.84 7.15 2.90
C GLU A 144 22.92 8.30 2.49
N LYS A 145 22.04 8.08 1.50
CA LYS A 145 21.02 9.04 1.07
C LYS A 145 20.04 9.35 2.20
N GLU A 146 19.49 8.32 2.86
CA GLU A 146 18.58 8.54 3.99
C GLU A 146 19.26 9.20 5.18
N ARG A 147 20.53 8.87 5.43
CA ARG A 147 21.31 9.52 6.48
C ARG A 147 21.54 11.01 6.18
N ALA A 148 21.80 11.38 4.93
CA ALA A 148 21.94 12.78 4.53
C ALA A 148 20.63 13.55 4.76
N ARG A 149 19.50 12.97 4.34
CA ARG A 149 18.16 13.54 4.55
C ARG A 149 17.84 13.78 6.03
N ILE A 150 18.14 12.81 6.90
CA ILE A 150 17.93 12.96 8.35
C ILE A 150 18.82 14.08 8.92
N GLN A 151 20.08 14.18 8.47
CA GLN A 151 20.97 15.26 8.91
C GLN A 151 20.44 16.66 8.53
N GLU A 152 19.81 16.81 7.37
CA GLU A 152 19.17 18.06 6.95
C GLU A 152 17.96 18.42 7.84
N THR A 153 17.22 17.42 8.30
CA THR A 153 16.02 17.60 9.15
C THR A 153 16.38 17.73 10.64
N GLY A 154 17.64 17.51 11.00
CA GLY A 154 18.18 17.51 12.37
C GLY A 154 18.70 16.14 12.78
N GLY A 155 19.98 16.07 13.21
CA GLY A 155 20.67 14.81 13.46
C GLY A 155 20.11 13.91 14.58
N ASP A 156 19.13 14.38 15.35
CA ASP A 156 18.42 13.60 16.38
C ASP A 156 16.99 13.20 15.94
N SER A 157 16.62 13.45 14.69
CA SER A 157 15.32 13.10 14.13
C SER A 157 15.11 11.59 14.05
N ALA A 158 13.86 11.16 14.13
CA ALA A 158 13.51 9.75 13.98
C ALA A 158 13.75 9.28 12.55
N ALA A 159 14.18 8.03 12.41
CA ALA A 159 14.52 7.44 11.11
C ALA A 159 13.46 6.43 10.68
N TRP A 160 13.12 6.47 9.39
CA TRP A 160 12.28 5.48 8.71
C TRP A 160 13.06 4.97 7.51
N LEU A 161 13.33 3.68 7.47
CA LEU A 161 14.14 3.08 6.41
C LEU A 161 13.28 2.16 5.54
N GLU A 162 13.30 2.44 4.24
CA GLU A 162 12.65 1.64 3.20
C GLU A 162 13.69 0.84 2.45
N LEU A 163 13.83 -0.44 2.84
CA LEU A 163 14.81 -1.37 2.29
C LEU A 163 14.11 -2.59 1.69
N GLU A 164 12.98 -2.38 1.02
CA GLU A 164 12.20 -3.45 0.39
C GLU A 164 12.80 -3.91 -0.94
N GLU A 165 12.70 -5.20 -1.23
CA GLU A 165 13.13 -5.85 -2.48
C GLU A 165 14.60 -5.60 -2.88
N LEU A 166 15.46 -5.17 -1.95
CA LEU A 166 16.88 -4.90 -2.19
C LEU A 166 17.75 -6.16 -2.16
N GLY A 167 17.16 -7.35 -2.01
CA GLY A 167 17.89 -8.61 -1.97
C GLY A 167 18.81 -8.79 -0.77
N ILE A 168 18.56 -8.09 0.34
CA ILE A 168 19.37 -8.12 1.58
C ILE A 168 19.31 -9.54 2.18
N ASP A 169 20.48 -10.14 2.41
CA ASP A 169 20.63 -11.38 3.15
C ASP A 169 21.03 -11.14 4.63
N ASP A 170 21.14 -12.21 5.41
CA ASP A 170 21.44 -12.12 6.85
C ASP A 170 22.81 -11.50 7.15
N ASP A 171 23.81 -11.73 6.30
CA ASP A 171 25.17 -11.23 6.48
C ASP A 171 25.26 -9.75 6.08
N MET A 172 24.55 -9.35 5.02
CA MET A 172 24.37 -7.96 4.64
C MET A 172 23.69 -7.18 5.76
N LEU A 173 22.57 -7.67 6.30
CA LEU A 173 21.84 -7.00 7.39
C LEU A 173 22.75 -6.72 8.60
N ALA A 174 23.62 -7.68 8.95
CA ALA A 174 24.60 -7.49 10.02
C ALA A 174 25.67 -6.45 9.67
N ALA A 175 26.11 -6.39 8.40
CA ALA A 175 27.09 -5.41 7.93
C ALA A 175 26.54 -3.98 7.85
N LEU A 176 25.22 -3.80 7.70
CA LEU A 176 24.60 -2.46 7.66
C LEU A 176 24.75 -1.71 8.99
N ASP A 177 24.82 -2.42 10.11
CA ASP A 177 24.90 -1.87 11.48
C ASP A 177 23.91 -0.71 11.70
N LEU A 178 22.64 -1.00 11.39
CA LEU A 178 21.55 -0.01 11.40
C LEU A 178 21.44 0.72 12.76
N SER A 179 21.72 0.01 13.86
CA SER A 179 21.65 0.58 15.20
C SER A 179 22.69 1.67 15.47
N ALA A 180 23.88 1.57 14.88
CA ALA A 180 24.92 2.58 15.03
C ALA A 180 24.70 3.76 14.07
N LYS A 181 24.21 3.48 12.85
CA LYS A 181 23.95 4.51 11.83
C LYS A 181 22.66 5.30 12.11
N PHE A 182 21.64 4.65 12.65
CA PHE A 182 20.30 5.19 12.90
C PHE A 182 19.84 4.85 14.33
N PRO A 183 20.41 5.49 15.36
CA PRO A 183 20.06 5.20 16.76
C PRO A 183 18.58 5.49 17.09
N ASN A 184 17.93 6.36 16.31
CA ASN A 184 16.53 6.75 16.43
C ASN A 184 15.63 6.08 15.37
N LEU A 185 15.98 4.88 14.91
CA LEU A 185 15.16 4.11 13.96
C LEU A 185 13.81 3.73 14.58
N VAL A 186 12.73 4.27 14.00
CA VAL A 186 11.34 4.04 14.44
C VAL A 186 10.60 3.07 13.52
N ALA A 187 10.97 3.00 12.26
CA ALA A 187 10.32 2.13 11.28
C ALA A 187 11.35 1.53 10.33
N LEU A 188 11.21 0.22 10.07
CA LEU A 188 12.10 -0.53 9.20
C LEU A 188 11.28 -1.43 8.28
N ASN A 189 11.34 -1.15 6.98
CA ASN A 189 10.75 -1.98 5.96
C ASN A 189 11.84 -2.84 5.30
N LEU A 190 11.73 -4.16 5.46
CA LEU A 190 12.59 -5.17 4.87
C LEU A 190 11.78 -6.16 4.02
N TRP A 191 10.63 -5.75 3.50
CA TRP A 191 9.75 -6.61 2.68
C TRP A 191 10.50 -7.21 1.48
N GLY A 192 10.31 -8.50 1.20
CA GLY A 192 10.76 -9.11 -0.05
C GLY A 192 12.27 -9.30 -0.17
N ASN A 193 12.98 -9.38 0.96
CA ASN A 193 14.41 -9.64 1.01
C ASN A 193 14.73 -11.13 1.17
N LYS A 194 16.03 -11.46 1.28
CA LYS A 194 16.56 -12.83 1.31
C LYS A 194 17.03 -13.22 2.70
N LEU A 195 16.31 -12.80 3.75
CA LEU A 195 16.63 -13.19 5.12
C LEU A 195 16.21 -14.64 5.35
N HIS A 196 17.14 -15.48 5.86
CA HIS A 196 16.91 -16.90 6.10
C HIS A 196 17.09 -17.28 7.58
N ASP A 197 18.00 -16.62 8.30
CA ASP A 197 18.40 -17.01 9.65
C ASP A 197 17.66 -16.16 10.70
N PRO A 198 16.73 -16.77 11.46
CA PRO A 198 15.94 -16.04 12.43
C PRO A 198 16.75 -15.54 13.62
N ASP A 199 17.82 -16.25 14.00
CA ASP A 199 18.64 -15.87 15.14
C ASP A 199 19.53 -14.67 14.79
N LYS A 200 20.15 -14.69 13.59
CA LYS A 200 20.91 -13.55 13.06
C LYS A 200 20.02 -12.33 12.85
N THR A 201 18.89 -12.50 12.16
CA THR A 201 17.93 -11.41 11.92
C THR A 201 17.49 -10.78 13.24
N MET A 202 17.14 -11.59 14.24
CA MET A 202 16.68 -11.08 15.53
C MET A 202 17.81 -10.47 16.37
N GLN A 203 19.05 -10.93 16.23
CA GLN A 203 20.21 -10.31 16.87
C GLN A 203 20.40 -8.87 16.41
N GLU A 204 20.24 -8.60 15.12
CA GLU A 204 20.35 -7.25 14.55
C GLU A 204 19.15 -6.37 14.91
N LEU A 205 17.93 -6.90 14.80
CA LEU A 205 16.71 -6.18 15.16
C LEU A 205 16.69 -5.76 16.64
N ARG A 206 17.21 -6.59 17.56
CA ARG A 206 17.29 -6.27 19.00
C ARG A 206 18.16 -5.05 19.31
N LYS A 207 19.09 -4.69 18.43
CA LYS A 207 19.92 -3.50 18.59
C LYS A 207 19.10 -2.21 18.37
N CYS A 208 18.04 -2.28 17.56
CA CYS A 208 17.15 -1.16 17.24
C CYS A 208 16.05 -0.99 18.30
N ARG A 209 16.40 -0.41 19.46
CA ARG A 209 15.51 -0.39 20.64
C ARG A 209 14.25 0.47 20.52
N ARG A 210 14.25 1.45 19.62
CA ARG A 210 13.15 2.40 19.37
C ARG A 210 12.22 1.99 18.23
N LEU A 211 12.39 0.77 17.71
CA LEU A 211 11.64 0.30 16.56
C LEU A 211 10.16 0.08 16.92
N LYS A 212 9.29 0.83 16.25
CA LYS A 212 7.83 0.83 16.41
C LYS A 212 7.12 0.11 15.27
N ALA A 213 7.67 0.11 14.07
CA ALA A 213 7.14 -0.64 12.94
C ALA A 213 8.22 -1.50 12.26
N LEU A 214 7.84 -2.73 11.90
CA LEU A 214 8.69 -3.67 11.19
C LEU A 214 7.88 -4.45 10.14
N TRP A 215 8.40 -4.49 8.91
CA TRP A 215 7.87 -5.33 7.83
C TRP A 215 8.93 -6.33 7.38
N LEU A 216 8.62 -7.63 7.54
CA LEU A 216 9.44 -8.76 7.12
C LEU A 216 8.71 -9.65 6.09
N ASN A 217 7.54 -9.22 5.61
CA ASN A 217 6.74 -9.91 4.60
C ASN A 217 7.61 -10.40 3.43
N GLU A 218 7.26 -11.55 2.83
CA GLU A 218 7.98 -12.13 1.69
C GLU A 218 9.47 -12.42 1.93
N ASN A 219 9.91 -12.60 3.18
CA ASN A 219 11.24 -13.13 3.49
C ASN A 219 11.19 -14.63 3.84
N PRO A 220 12.19 -15.43 3.41
CA PRO A 220 12.29 -16.85 3.75
C PRO A 220 12.31 -17.16 5.26
N VAL A 221 12.75 -16.21 6.08
CA VAL A 221 12.83 -16.33 7.55
C VAL A 221 11.45 -16.42 8.24
N LEU A 222 10.38 -16.00 7.56
CA LEU A 222 9.05 -15.92 8.16
C LEU A 222 8.51 -17.28 8.63
N GLY A 223 7.99 -17.30 9.86
CA GLY A 223 7.39 -18.47 10.48
C GLY A 223 7.17 -18.28 11.98
N LYS A 224 6.43 -19.21 12.60
CA LYS A 224 5.96 -19.09 14.01
C LYS A 224 7.07 -18.84 15.04
N SER A 225 8.30 -19.27 14.74
CA SER A 225 9.45 -19.10 15.64
C SER A 225 9.92 -17.64 15.68
N ILE A 226 10.10 -17.01 14.51
CA ILE A 226 10.55 -15.61 14.43
C ILE A 226 9.46 -14.63 14.86
N ASP A 227 8.19 -14.90 14.50
CA ASP A 227 7.07 -14.01 14.87
C ASP A 227 7.02 -13.80 16.39
N LYS A 228 7.18 -14.89 17.15
CA LYS A 228 7.22 -14.84 18.60
C LYS A 228 8.47 -14.12 19.11
N ALA A 229 9.63 -14.41 18.52
CA ALA A 229 10.88 -13.77 18.89
C ALA A 229 10.87 -12.25 18.68
N VAL A 230 10.23 -11.77 17.61
CA VAL A 230 10.04 -10.36 17.29
C VAL A 230 9.09 -9.71 18.29
N LEU A 231 7.92 -10.30 18.52
CA LEU A 231 6.91 -9.75 19.44
C LEU A 231 7.39 -9.69 20.90
N ASP A 232 8.15 -10.69 21.34
CA ASP A 232 8.73 -10.75 22.69
C ASP A 232 10.02 -9.92 22.80
N GLY A 233 10.80 -9.83 21.72
CA GLY A 233 12.15 -9.25 21.70
C GLY A 233 12.22 -7.75 21.45
N LEU A 234 11.19 -7.14 20.86
CA LEU A 234 11.17 -5.69 20.57
C LEU A 234 10.20 -4.96 21.53
N PRO A 235 10.71 -4.10 22.43
CA PRO A 235 9.91 -3.52 23.52
C PRO A 235 8.87 -2.50 23.03
N GLU A 236 9.17 -1.71 22.00
CA GLU A 236 8.32 -0.61 21.51
C GLU A 236 7.57 -0.95 20.21
N LEU A 237 7.63 -2.18 19.73
CA LEU A 237 7.04 -2.57 18.46
C LEU A 237 5.51 -2.53 18.52
N GLU A 238 4.90 -1.58 17.82
CA GLU A 238 3.45 -1.36 17.75
C GLU A 238 2.84 -2.01 16.49
N ILE A 239 3.59 -2.05 15.38
CA ILE A 239 3.17 -2.64 14.10
C ILE A 239 4.18 -3.70 13.66
N TYR A 240 3.69 -4.90 13.35
CA TYR A 240 4.49 -5.98 12.76
C TYR A 240 3.76 -6.57 11.56
N ASN A 241 4.39 -6.55 10.39
CA ASN A 241 3.82 -7.06 9.14
C ASN A 241 2.41 -6.50 8.88
N SER A 242 2.27 -5.18 9.05
CA SER A 242 1.00 -4.44 8.95
C SER A 242 -0.08 -4.75 10.01
N HIS A 243 0.18 -5.66 10.95
CA HIS A 243 -0.73 -5.98 12.05
C HIS A 243 -0.36 -5.25 13.34
N PHE A 244 -1.37 -4.90 14.15
CA PHE A 244 -1.16 -4.31 15.46
C PHE A 244 -0.65 -5.37 16.44
N THR A 245 0.41 -5.04 17.16
CA THR A 245 0.88 -5.86 18.27
C THR A 245 0.04 -5.59 19.53
N LYS A 246 0.27 -6.35 20.60
CA LYS A 246 -0.33 -6.07 21.91
C LYS A 246 0.13 -4.74 22.53
N LYS A 247 1.16 -4.12 21.96
CA LYS A 247 1.76 -2.87 22.44
C LYS A 247 1.33 -1.67 21.59
N ALA A 248 0.49 -1.88 20.57
CA ALA A 248 -0.02 -0.81 19.72
C ALA A 248 -0.70 0.29 20.55
N GLY A 249 -0.32 1.54 20.28
CA GLY A 249 -0.79 2.73 20.97
C GLY A 249 -1.04 3.88 20.01
N VAL A 250 -0.80 5.10 20.50
CA VAL A 250 -1.06 6.36 19.78
C VAL A 250 -0.29 6.41 18.45
N TRP A 251 0.93 5.85 18.41
CA TRP A 251 1.76 5.89 17.22
C TRP A 251 1.21 4.99 16.10
N ALA A 252 0.78 3.77 16.41
CA ALA A 252 0.13 2.90 15.43
C ALA A 252 -1.18 3.49 14.89
N LEU A 253 -1.93 4.19 15.73
CA LEU A 253 -3.12 4.94 15.28
C LEU A 253 -2.73 6.11 14.39
N GLY A 254 -1.68 6.85 14.73
CA GLY A 254 -1.13 7.93 13.90
C GLY A 254 -0.68 7.43 12.53
N PHE A 255 -0.11 6.21 12.45
CA PHE A 255 0.21 5.57 11.17
C PHE A 255 -1.05 5.29 10.33
N CYS A 256 -2.10 4.71 10.92
CA CYS A 256 -3.35 4.45 10.19
C CYS A 256 -4.11 5.74 9.81
N ALA A 257 -3.83 6.85 10.49
CA ALA A 257 -4.44 8.15 10.25
C ALA A 257 -3.61 9.06 9.35
N ASP A 258 -2.52 8.55 8.75
CA ASP A 258 -1.62 9.30 7.87
C ASP A 258 -0.96 10.53 8.54
N ILE A 259 -0.79 10.47 9.87
CA ILE A 259 -0.07 11.49 10.66
C ILE A 259 1.43 11.18 10.70
N VAL A 260 1.76 9.89 10.69
CA VAL A 260 3.14 9.38 10.71
C VAL A 260 3.37 8.51 9.49
N GLY A 261 4.46 8.77 8.78
CA GLY A 261 4.87 8.01 7.60
C GLY A 261 6.33 8.26 7.27
N ALA A 262 6.79 7.72 6.13
CA ALA A 262 8.17 7.90 5.68
C ALA A 262 8.57 9.37 5.48
N ASP A 263 7.61 10.23 5.11
CA ASP A 263 7.82 11.68 4.94
C ASP A 263 7.84 12.47 6.24
N ASN A 264 7.19 11.93 7.28
CA ASN A 264 7.14 12.51 8.61
C ASN A 264 7.44 11.44 9.69
N PRO A 265 8.68 10.93 9.74
CA PRO A 265 9.06 9.93 10.72
C PRO A 265 9.18 10.62 12.07
N CYS A 266 8.19 10.41 12.94
CA CYS A 266 8.21 10.91 14.30
C CYS A 266 8.29 9.77 15.31
N SER A 267 8.96 10.00 16.44
CA SER A 267 9.07 9.02 17.54
C SER A 267 7.84 9.03 18.46
N SER A 268 7.09 10.13 18.46
CA SER A 268 5.89 10.29 19.27
C SER A 268 4.84 11.09 18.51
N VAL A 269 3.59 10.66 18.61
CA VAL A 269 2.43 11.39 18.11
C VAL A 269 1.81 12.13 19.29
N GLU A 270 1.63 13.44 19.18
CA GLU A 270 0.87 14.19 20.17
C GLU A 270 -0.61 13.78 20.12
N SER A 271 -1.19 13.45 21.27
CA SER A 271 -2.60 13.01 21.34
C SER A 271 -3.59 14.02 20.74
N THR A 272 -3.25 15.30 20.77
CA THR A 272 -4.01 16.41 20.16
C THR A 272 -4.15 16.27 18.64
N LEU A 273 -3.19 15.65 17.96
CA LEU A 273 -3.26 15.38 16.52
C LEU A 273 -4.28 14.28 16.20
N LEU A 274 -4.57 13.39 17.15
CA LEU A 274 -5.61 12.38 16.96
C LEU A 274 -7.02 12.95 17.12
N GLU A 275 -7.18 14.07 17.83
CA GLU A 275 -8.50 14.69 18.08
C GLU A 275 -9.13 15.27 16.81
N SER A 276 -8.32 15.57 15.78
CA SER A 276 -8.77 16.10 14.49
C SER A 276 -9.21 15.00 13.50
N ILE A 277 -8.95 13.73 13.80
CA ILE A 277 -9.27 12.62 12.91
C ILE A 277 -10.78 12.36 12.90
N VAL A 278 -11.39 12.43 11.72
CA VAL A 278 -12.83 12.15 11.53
C VAL A 278 -13.08 10.69 11.13
N THR A 279 -12.13 10.08 10.43
CA THR A 279 -12.23 8.70 9.92
C THR A 279 -10.87 8.02 10.02
N ILE A 280 -10.85 6.78 10.51
CA ILE A 280 -9.64 5.95 10.57
C ILE A 280 -9.98 4.54 10.10
N ASP A 281 -9.18 4.01 9.18
CA ASP A 281 -9.32 2.63 8.71
C ASP A 281 -8.40 1.71 9.52
N LEU A 282 -9.03 0.73 10.18
CA LEU A 282 -8.37 -0.28 11.01
C LEU A 282 -8.56 -1.70 10.46
N SER A 283 -9.04 -1.81 9.21
CA SER A 283 -9.24 -3.09 8.53
C SER A 283 -7.91 -3.85 8.41
N ASP A 284 -7.99 -5.18 8.53
CA ASP A 284 -6.86 -6.10 8.43
C ASP A 284 -5.70 -5.88 9.42
N ARG A 285 -5.89 -5.03 10.44
CA ARG A 285 -4.89 -4.78 11.49
C ARG A 285 -4.84 -5.83 12.60
N CYS A 286 -5.54 -6.96 12.43
CA CYS A 286 -5.65 -8.07 13.40
C CYS A 286 -6.10 -7.63 14.80
N ILE A 287 -6.89 -6.54 14.87
CA ILE A 287 -7.45 -6.04 16.13
C ILE A 287 -8.60 -6.96 16.54
N ARG A 288 -8.36 -7.77 17.58
CA ARG A 288 -9.40 -8.67 18.14
C ARG A 288 -10.20 -8.01 19.25
N ASN A 289 -9.61 -7.05 19.95
CA ASN A 289 -10.23 -6.31 21.04
C ASN A 289 -9.64 -4.90 21.09
N LEU A 290 -10.48 -3.90 21.34
CA LEU A 290 -9.99 -2.59 21.74
C LEU A 290 -9.59 -2.62 23.22
N PRO A 291 -8.48 -1.96 23.61
CA PRO A 291 -8.12 -1.84 25.02
C PRO A 291 -9.29 -1.20 25.79
N LYS A 292 -9.69 -1.84 26.90
CA LYS A 292 -10.71 -1.25 27.77
C LYS A 292 -10.11 0.01 28.39
N VAL A 293 -10.75 1.15 28.14
CA VAL A 293 -10.44 2.40 28.82
C VAL A 293 -10.83 2.22 30.29
N SER A 294 -9.84 1.97 31.16
CA SER A 294 -10.03 2.11 32.59
C SER A 294 -10.03 3.59 32.91
N TYR A 295 -11.22 4.19 32.97
CA TYR A 295 -11.39 5.49 33.60
C TYR A 295 -10.96 5.36 35.07
N ILE A 296 -9.76 5.84 35.40
CA ILE A 296 -9.43 6.21 36.77
C ILE A 296 -10.16 7.53 36.99
N PHE A 297 -11.36 7.44 37.55
CA PHE A 297 -11.97 8.59 38.21
C PHE A 297 -11.22 8.75 39.53
N ASP A 298 -10.33 9.74 39.61
CA ASP A 298 -9.97 10.37 40.89
C ASP A 298 -11.04 11.39 41.29
#